data_AF-A0A4D7C6D7-F1
#
_entry.id   AF-A0A4D7C6D7-F1
#
_cell.length_a   1.000
_cell.length_b   1.000
_cell.length_c   1.000
_cell.angle_alpha   90.00
_cell.angle_beta   90.00
_cell.angle_gamma   90.00
#
_symmetry.space_group_name_H-M   'P 1'
#
loop_
_entity.id
_entity.type
_entity.pdbx_description
1 polymer ?
#
loop_
_entity_poly.entity_id
_entity_poly.type
_entity_poly.pdbx_seq_one_letter_code
_entity_poly.pdbx_strand_id
1 'polypeptide(L)' 'MARFSDLLEAQLLRGLLNSHDIQAMIPEEATASAFGYGGLLLDGIRVMAPSDQAASARLLLRGLKS' A
#
# COMPACT_ATOMS: atom_id res chain seq x y z
N MET A 1 -2.66 -8.46 0.63
CA MET A 1 -2.99 -7.28 -0.19
C MET A 1 -4.08 -6.53 0.55
N ALA A 2 -3.86 -5.25 0.82
CA ALA A 2 -4.87 -4.36 1.42
C ALA A 2 -5.38 -3.39 0.33
N ARG A 3 -6.69 -3.12 0.33
CA ARG A 3 -7.36 -2.22 -0.62
C ARG A 3 -8.00 -1.09 0.16
N PHE A 4 -7.81 0.13 -0.31
CA PHE A 4 -8.29 1.37 0.29
C PHE A 4 -9.13 2.17 -0.70
N SER A 5 -10.08 2.94 -0.20
CA SER A 5 -10.85 3.91 -0.98
C SER A 5 -10.15 5.26 -1.09
N ASP A 6 -9.24 5.57 -0.15
CA ASP A 6 -8.51 6.83 -0.08
C ASP A 6 -7.00 6.60 -0.25
N LEU A 7 -6.34 7.52 -0.98
CA LEU A 7 -4.91 7.54 -1.18
C LEU A 7 -4.17 7.85 0.12
N LEU A 8 -4.73 8.71 0.97
CA LEU A 8 -4.12 9.08 2.24
C LEU A 8 -3.97 7.85 3.14
N GLU A 9 -5.02 7.04 3.28
CA GLU A 9 -4.98 5.81 4.07
C GLU A 9 -3.97 4.80 3.52
N ALA A 10 -3.90 4.65 2.20
CA ALA A 10 -2.92 3.77 1.55
C ALA A 10 -1.48 4.26 1.79
N GLN A 11 -1.23 5.57 1.70
CA GLN A 11 0.07 6.18 1.96
C GLN A 11 0.49 6.05 3.43
N LEU A 12 -0.45 6.21 4.37
CA LEU A 12 -0.19 5.98 5.79
C LEU A 12 0.21 4.54 6.07
N LEU A 13 -0.51 3.55 5.51
CA LEU A 13 -0.13 2.15 5.65
C LEU A 13 1.24 1.87 5.00
N ARG A 14 1.51 2.41 3.81
CA ARG A 14 2.82 2.27 3.16
C ARG A 14 3.94 2.83 4.04
N GLY A 15 3.75 4.02 4.61
CA GLY A 15 4.70 4.66 5.50
C GLY A 15 5.00 3.81 6.73
N LEU A 16 3.97 3.25 7.35
CA LEU A 16 4.10 2.35 8.49
C LEU A 16 4.83 1.05 8.15
N LEU A 17 4.54 0.44 7.01
CA LEU A 17 5.26 -0.76 6.58
C LEU A 17 6.74 -0.43 6.31
N ASN A 18 7.01 0.68 5.61
CA ASN A 18 8.37 1.11 5.30
C ASN A 18 9.18 1.48 6.55
N SER A 19 8.56 2.04 7.60
CA SER A 19 9.25 2.33 8.86
C SER A 19 9.64 1.07 9.65
N HIS A 20 9.12 -0.09 9.26
CA HIS A 20 9.45 -1.40 9.80
C HIS A 20 10.22 -2.27 8.80
N ASP A 21 10.98 -1.64 7.89
CA ASP A 21 11.80 -2.29 6.87
C ASP A 21 11.02 -3.19 5.88
N ILE A 22 9.70 -2.99 5.77
CA ILE A 22 8.86 -3.67 4.79
C ILE A 22 8.68 -2.76 3.58
N GLN A 23 9.24 -3.14 2.43
CA GLN A 23 9.24 -2.32 1.21
C GLN A 23 7.88 -2.30 0.50
N ALA A 24 6.89 -1.65 1.11
CA ALA A 24 5.54 -1.59 0.56
C ALA A 24 5.44 -0.60 -0.62
N MET A 25 4.62 -0.96 -1.60
CA MET A 25 4.36 -0.15 -2.80
C MET A 25 2.87 0.06 -3.05
N ILE A 26 2.56 1.17 -3.72
CA ILE A 26 1.23 1.50 -4.23
C ILE A 26 1.34 1.54 -5.76
N PRO A 27 0.96 0.45 -6.48
CA PRO A 27 1.10 0.36 -7.93
C PRO A 27 0.36 1.47 -8.69
N GLU A 28 -0.73 1.95 -8.11
CA GLU A 28 -1.56 3.00 -8.68
C GLU A 28 -0.83 4.35 -8.76
N GLU A 29 0.11 4.64 -7.85
CA GLU A 29 0.94 5.86 -7.93
C GLU A 29 1.96 5.80 -9.07
N ALA A 30 2.55 4.63 -9.31
CA ALA A 30 3.44 4.41 -10.46
C ALA A 30 2.66 4.53 -11.79
N THR A 31 1.39 4.13 -11.78
CA THR A 31 0.53 4.23 -12.97
C THR A 31 0.02 5.66 -13.19
N ALA A 32 -0.37 6.38 -12.13
CA ALA A 32 -0.80 7.77 -12.21
C ALA A 32 0.32 8.71 -12.67
N SER A 33 1.55 8.46 -12.22
CA SER A 33 2.73 9.23 -12.66
C SER A 33 3.12 8.94 -14.11
N ALA A 34 2.86 7.73 -14.62
CA ALA A 34 3.15 7.36 -16.01
C ALA A 34 2.09 7.84 -17.02
N PHE A 35 0.81 7.87 -16.65
CA PHE A 35 -0.30 8.16 -17.58
C PHE A 35 -0.94 9.54 -17.41
N GLY A 36 -0.49 10.34 -16.43
CA GLY A 36 -1.14 11.59 -16.05
C GLY A 36 -2.45 11.35 -15.30
N TYR A 37 -2.73 12.20 -14.32
CA TYR A 37 -3.83 12.07 -13.34
C TYR A 37 -5.26 12.00 -13.91
N GLY A 38 -5.45 12.00 -15.23
CA GLY A 38 -6.75 12.19 -15.88
C GLY A 38 -7.55 10.94 -16.26
N GLY A 39 -7.00 9.71 -16.13
CA GLY A 39 -7.57 8.55 -16.84
C GLY A 39 -7.96 7.32 -16.03
N LEU A 40 -7.49 7.16 -14.79
CA LEU A 40 -7.71 5.92 -14.05
C LEU A 40 -8.78 6.11 -12.99
N LEU A 41 -9.99 5.65 -13.32
CA LEU A 41 -10.97 5.20 -12.32
C LEU A 41 -10.32 4.02 -11.57
N LEU A 42 -9.48 4.33 -10.59
CA LEU A 42 -8.86 3.33 -9.73
C LEU A 42 -9.99 2.68 -8.92
N ASP A 43 -10.27 1.40 -9.20
CA ASP A 43 -11.23 0.56 -8.47
C ASP A 43 -10.69 0.21 -7.05
N GLY A 44 -10.26 1.23 -6.32
CA GLY A 44 -9.52 1.15 -5.08
C GLY A 44 -7.99 1.19 -5.26
N ILE A 45 -7.33 1.69 -4.23
CA ILE A 45 -5.88 1.86 -4.14
C ILE A 45 -5.31 0.67 -3.37
N ARG A 46 -4.26 0.03 -3.89
CA ARG A 46 -3.74 -1.20 -3.31
C ARG A 46 -2.38 -0.95 -2.68
N VAL A 47 -2.20 -1.49 -1.49
CA VAL A 47 -0.89 -1.56 -0.84
C VAL A 47 -0.39 -3.00 -0.95
N MET A 48 0.75 -3.15 -1.62
CA MET A 48 1.42 -4.44 -1.85
C MET A 48 2.74 -4.47 -1.09
N ALA A 49 3.00 -5.57 -0.41
CA ALA A 49 4.30 -5.87 0.20
C ALA A 49 4.96 -7.01 -0.59
N PRO A 50 6.30 -7.09 -0.63
CA PRO A 50 7.04 -8.20 -1.22
C PRO A 50 6.62 -9.54 -0.62
N SER A 51 6.61 -10.60 -1.44
CA SER A 51 6.12 -11.93 -1.01
C SER A 51 6.92 -12.52 0.15
N ASP A 52 8.22 -12.27 0.18
CA ASP A 52 9.16 -12.63 1.25
C ASP A 52 8.89 -11.86 2.56
N GLN A 53 8.31 -10.67 2.48
CA GLN A 53 8.00 -9.81 3.64
C GLN A 53 6.51 -9.86 4.04
N ALA A 54 5.69 -10.60 3.29
CA ALA A 54 4.25 -10.65 3.48
C ALA A 54 3.84 -11.21 4.85
N ALA A 55 4.62 -12.14 5.42
CA ALA A 55 4.39 -12.68 6.76
C ALA A 55 4.62 -11.63 7.85
N SER A 56 5.75 -10.91 7.76
CA SER A 56 6.10 -9.82 8.68
C SER A 56 5.07 -8.68 8.64
N ALA A 57 4.63 -8.30 7.43
CA ALA A 57 3.57 -7.31 7.24
C ALA A 57 2.26 -7.73 7.93
N ARG A 58 1.86 -9.00 7.83
CA ARG A 58 0.65 -9.51 8.49
C ARG A 58 0.78 -9.50 10.01
N LEU A 59 1.95 -9.85 10.55
CA LEU A 59 2.19 -9.84 11.99
C LEU A 59 2.10 -8.42 12.55
N LEU A 60 2.73 -7.45 11.89
CA LEU A 60 2.67 -6.05 12.26
C LEU A 60 1.22 -5.52 12.25
N LEU A 61 0.50 -5.78 11.16
CA LEU A 61 -0.91 -5.39 11.02
C LEU A 61 -1.81 -6.03 12.08
N ARG A 62 -1.49 -7.25 12.52
CA ARG A 62 -2.22 -7.92 13.61
C ARG A 62 -1.92 -7.31 14.97
N GLY A 63 -0.67 -6.90 15.21
CA GLY A 63 -0.26 -6.22 16.44
C GLY A 63 -0.96 -4.87 16.66
N LEU A 64 -1.32 -4.17 15.58
CA LEU A 64 -2.02 -2.87 15.63
C LEU A 64 -3.53 -2.99 15.89
N LYS A 65 -4.11 -4.19 15.81
CA LYS A 65 -5.54 -4.45 16.05
C LYS A 65 -5.84 -4.87 17.50
N SER A 66 -4.83 -4.92 18.37
CA SER A 66 -4.98 -5.24 19.79
C SER A 66 -5.03 -3.98 20.64
#